data_AF-A0A968PCF2-F1
#
_entry.id   AF-A0A968PCF2-F1
#
_cell.length_a   1.000
_cell.length_b   1.000
_cell.length_c   1.000
_cell.angle_alpha   90.00
_cell.angle_beta   90.00
_cell.angle_gamma   90.00
#
_symmetry.space_group_name_H-M   'P 1'
#
loop_
_entity.id
_entity.type
_entity.pdbx_description
1 polymer ?
#
loop_
_entity_poly.entity_id
_entity_poly.type
_entity_poly.pdbx_seq_one_letter_code
_entity_poly.pdbx_strand_id
1 'polypeptide(L)'
;SAELALQHFQVCEIRVLANVLTVQARGSRRERADQFERLALQQGLTVARMETTDRITGASDTVPNSQMIQWLKQQPKPMGILAMDDSTGRYVIEACRLAGLRVPDDVAVLGHDNDQPLCEFCDPPLSSIAMDQRRIGYEAARLLDQLLQGQSPPAQPIRIPPLGIITRASTDVQHNEDPLVSYAMNFIRSHIAEGVTPTQVMRQVPASASTLQRRFREHRHQTIGHAIHQVRQQWIERLLIQDDRSLTQIAADAGYQHLSQFCRDFKHAHGITPSAFREKFAQR
;
A
#
# COMPACT_ATOMS: atom_id res chain seq x y z
N SER A 1 -3.05 -10.31 8.55
CA SER A 1 -3.54 -9.41 7.48
C SER A 1 -4.85 -8.73 7.87
N ALA A 2 -5.87 -9.47 8.34
CA ALA A 2 -7.14 -8.89 8.79
C ALA A 2 -6.98 -7.78 9.86
N GLU A 3 -6.15 -8.02 10.89
CA GLU A 3 -5.85 -7.03 11.93
C GLU A 3 -5.19 -5.76 11.37
N LEU A 4 -4.22 -5.91 10.46
CA LEU A 4 -3.55 -4.78 9.80
C LEU A 4 -4.53 -3.96 8.96
N ALA A 5 -5.41 -4.62 8.20
CA ALA A 5 -6.46 -3.93 7.45
C ALA A 5 -7.36 -3.11 8.37
N LEU A 6 -7.75 -3.70 9.51
CA LEU A 6 -8.62 -3.06 10.47
C LEU A 6 -7.96 -1.83 11.12
N GLN A 7 -6.71 -1.98 11.57
CA GLN A 7 -5.90 -0.86 12.10
C GLN A 7 -5.75 0.25 11.06
N HIS A 8 -5.53 -0.11 9.80
CA HIS A 8 -5.41 0.86 8.70
C HIS A 8 -6.69 1.66 8.49
N PHE A 9 -7.85 0.98 8.41
CA PHE A 9 -9.13 1.68 8.25
C PHE A 9 -9.51 2.51 9.48
N GLN A 10 -9.07 2.13 10.68
CA GLN A 10 -9.22 2.96 11.89
C GLN A 10 -8.41 4.25 11.78
N VAL A 11 -7.17 4.19 11.30
CA VAL A 11 -6.34 5.39 11.05
C VAL A 11 -6.98 6.29 9.98
N CYS A 12 -7.67 5.69 9.01
CA CYS A 12 -8.48 6.42 8.01
C CYS A 12 -9.83 6.94 8.57
N GLU A 13 -10.13 6.74 9.85
CA GLU A 13 -11.40 7.12 10.50
C GLU A 13 -12.67 6.50 9.88
N ILE A 14 -12.52 5.36 9.20
CA ILE A 14 -13.64 4.65 8.56
C ILE A 14 -14.27 3.67 9.54
N ARG A 15 -15.59 3.75 9.70
CA ARG A 15 -16.37 2.90 10.62
C ARG A 15 -17.28 1.87 9.95
N VAL A 16 -17.50 2.03 8.65
CA VAL A 16 -18.31 1.15 7.82
C VAL A 16 -17.36 0.36 6.94
N LEU A 17 -17.26 -0.94 7.18
CA LEU A 17 -16.31 -1.81 6.53
C LEU A 17 -17.02 -2.83 5.65
N ALA A 18 -16.35 -3.29 4.62
CA ALA A 18 -16.81 -4.43 3.85
C ALA A 18 -15.65 -5.26 3.33
N ASN A 19 -15.98 -6.48 2.90
CA ASN A 19 -15.11 -7.26 2.05
C ASN A 19 -15.83 -7.65 0.75
N VAL A 20 -15.03 -7.86 -0.29
CA VAL A 20 -15.50 -8.29 -1.61
C VAL A 20 -14.80 -9.60 -1.95
N LEU A 21 -15.60 -10.63 -2.26
CA LEU A 21 -15.17 -11.98 -2.60
C LEU A 21 -15.76 -12.39 -3.95
N THR A 22 -15.06 -13.25 -4.67
CA THR A 22 -15.70 -14.03 -5.74
C THR A 22 -16.42 -15.23 -5.12
N VAL A 23 -17.55 -15.66 -5.67
CA VAL A 23 -18.26 -16.88 -5.21
C VAL A 23 -17.41 -18.15 -5.27
N GLN A 24 -16.34 -18.12 -6.07
CA GLN A 24 -15.38 -19.20 -6.21
C GLN A 24 -14.22 -19.12 -5.20
N ALA A 25 -14.18 -18.10 -4.34
CA ALA A 25 -13.13 -17.94 -3.34
C ALA A 25 -13.14 -19.11 -2.35
N ARG A 26 -12.03 -19.86 -2.32
CA ARG A 26 -11.80 -20.99 -1.41
C ARG A 26 -10.60 -20.76 -0.50
N GLY A 27 -10.53 -21.53 0.58
CA GLY A 27 -9.39 -21.57 1.49
C GLY A 27 -9.06 -20.21 2.10
N SER A 28 -7.79 -19.79 1.93
CA SER A 28 -7.23 -18.62 2.61
C SER A 28 -7.97 -17.30 2.32
N ARG A 29 -8.63 -17.14 1.15
CA ARG A 29 -9.43 -15.95 0.85
C ARG A 29 -10.66 -15.86 1.76
N ARG A 30 -11.40 -16.98 1.91
CA ARG A 30 -12.62 -17.01 2.73
C ARG A 30 -12.29 -16.88 4.21
N GLU A 31 -11.25 -17.59 4.67
CA GLU A 31 -10.76 -17.47 6.05
C GLU A 31 -10.36 -16.03 6.41
N ARG A 32 -9.69 -15.32 5.49
CA ARG A 32 -9.32 -13.91 5.67
C ARG A 32 -10.54 -13.00 5.78
N ALA A 33 -11.53 -13.17 4.91
CA ALA A 33 -12.78 -12.41 4.97
C ALA A 33 -13.51 -12.67 6.29
N ASP A 34 -13.70 -13.93 6.66
CA ASP A 34 -14.38 -14.32 7.91
C ASP A 34 -13.65 -13.77 9.15
N GLN A 35 -12.31 -13.76 9.14
CA GLN A 35 -11.52 -13.19 10.23
C GLN A 35 -11.66 -11.67 10.31
N PHE A 36 -11.63 -10.97 9.16
CA PHE A 36 -11.80 -9.52 9.11
C PHE A 36 -13.16 -9.09 9.65
N GLU A 37 -14.25 -9.75 9.23
CA GLU A 37 -15.59 -9.43 9.72
C GLU A 37 -15.73 -9.67 11.21
N ARG A 38 -15.23 -10.82 11.70
CA ARG A 38 -15.27 -11.15 13.12
C ARG A 38 -14.57 -10.08 13.97
N LEU A 39 -13.37 -9.66 13.58
CA LEU A 39 -12.59 -8.65 14.29
C LEU A 39 -13.28 -7.28 14.23
N ALA A 40 -13.83 -6.89 13.09
CA ALA A 40 -14.54 -5.63 12.94
C ALA A 40 -15.82 -5.58 13.79
N LEU A 41 -16.62 -6.66 13.79
CA LEU A 41 -17.83 -6.76 14.62
C LEU A 41 -17.52 -6.73 16.13
N GLN A 42 -16.41 -7.37 16.55
CA GLN A 42 -15.94 -7.32 17.94
C GLN A 42 -15.59 -5.89 18.40
N GLN A 43 -15.25 -5.00 17.47
CA GLN A 43 -14.98 -3.59 17.73
C GLN A 43 -16.22 -2.69 17.57
N GLY A 44 -17.40 -3.26 17.35
CA GLY A 44 -18.65 -2.52 17.19
C GLY A 44 -18.73 -1.74 15.87
N LEU A 45 -17.98 -2.16 14.85
CA LEU A 45 -18.00 -1.55 13.52
C LEU A 45 -19.13 -2.17 12.67
N THR A 46 -19.63 -1.40 11.70
CA THR A 46 -20.60 -1.92 10.75
C THR A 46 -19.87 -2.69 9.64
N VAL A 47 -20.32 -3.90 9.34
CA VAL A 47 -19.65 -4.76 8.36
C VAL A 47 -20.65 -5.30 7.33
N ALA A 48 -20.29 -5.22 6.07
CA ALA A 48 -21.02 -5.81 4.95
C ALA A 48 -20.14 -6.78 4.16
N ARG A 49 -20.78 -7.73 3.45
CA ARG A 49 -20.12 -8.65 2.53
C ARG A 49 -20.75 -8.54 1.16
N MET A 50 -19.93 -8.57 0.12
CA MET A 50 -20.37 -8.70 -1.25
C MET A 50 -19.68 -9.89 -1.91
N GLU A 51 -20.48 -10.85 -2.37
CA GLU A 51 -20.02 -11.98 -3.18
C GLU A 51 -20.41 -11.74 -4.64
N THR A 52 -19.42 -11.64 -5.51
CA THR A 52 -19.65 -11.48 -6.96
C THR A 52 -19.48 -12.80 -7.70
N THR A 53 -20.33 -13.03 -8.70
CA THR A 53 -20.21 -14.14 -9.65
C THR A 53 -19.21 -13.85 -10.77
N ASP A 54 -18.73 -12.60 -10.86
CA ASP A 54 -17.83 -12.19 -11.93
C ASP A 54 -16.48 -12.89 -11.79
N ARG A 55 -15.94 -13.31 -12.95
CA ARG A 55 -14.65 -14.00 -13.01
C ARG A 55 -13.53 -12.98 -13.04
N ILE A 56 -13.18 -12.48 -11.87
CA ILE A 56 -12.08 -11.52 -11.69
C ILE A 56 -10.74 -12.23 -11.93
N THR A 57 -9.94 -11.68 -12.84
CA THR A 57 -8.57 -12.16 -13.12
C THR A 57 -7.60 -10.97 -13.07
N GLY A 58 -6.29 -11.25 -13.14
CA GLY A 58 -5.27 -10.21 -13.24
C GLY A 58 -5.39 -9.34 -14.49
N ALA A 59 -6.06 -9.84 -15.55
CA ALA A 59 -6.29 -9.10 -16.79
C ALA A 59 -7.43 -8.08 -16.66
N SER A 60 -7.36 -6.97 -17.41
CA SER A 60 -8.27 -5.83 -17.29
C SER A 60 -9.67 -6.02 -17.87
N ASP A 61 -10.02 -7.24 -18.24
CA ASP A 61 -11.09 -7.52 -19.19
C ASP A 61 -12.46 -7.68 -18.50
N THR A 62 -12.46 -7.81 -17.17
CA THR A 62 -13.67 -8.02 -16.37
C THR A 62 -14.29 -6.67 -16.00
N VAL A 63 -15.45 -6.37 -16.59
CA VAL A 63 -16.25 -5.19 -16.25
C VAL A 63 -17.16 -5.53 -15.06
N PRO A 64 -17.22 -4.69 -14.01
CA PRO A 64 -18.14 -4.90 -12.90
C PRO A 64 -19.61 -4.94 -13.30
N ASN A 65 -20.30 -5.98 -12.84
CA ASN A 65 -21.73 -6.10 -13.10
C ASN A 65 -22.58 -5.05 -12.36
N SER A 66 -23.84 -4.93 -12.78
CA SER A 66 -24.79 -3.97 -12.20
C SER A 66 -25.07 -4.24 -10.71
N GLN A 67 -24.99 -5.49 -10.26
CA GLN A 67 -25.20 -5.87 -8.86
C GLN A 67 -24.14 -5.24 -7.95
N MET A 68 -22.85 -5.30 -8.33
CA MET A 68 -21.76 -4.65 -7.60
C MET A 68 -21.96 -3.14 -7.52
N ILE A 69 -22.27 -2.51 -8.66
CA ILE A 69 -22.48 -1.06 -8.75
C ILE A 69 -23.65 -0.62 -7.86
N GLN A 70 -24.79 -1.33 -7.90
CA GLN A 70 -25.96 -1.02 -7.08
C GLN A 70 -25.68 -1.25 -5.59
N TRP A 71 -25.00 -2.35 -5.26
CA TRP A 71 -24.63 -2.66 -3.88
C TRP A 71 -23.76 -1.53 -3.30
N LEU A 72 -22.72 -1.10 -4.02
CA LEU A 72 -21.84 0.00 -3.59
C LEU A 72 -22.60 1.29 -3.31
N LYS A 73 -23.62 1.64 -4.13
CA LYS A 73 -24.44 2.84 -3.94
C LYS A 73 -25.33 2.78 -2.70
N GLN A 74 -25.76 1.60 -2.29
CA GLN A 74 -26.65 1.40 -1.13
C GLN A 74 -25.91 1.39 0.20
N GLN A 75 -24.60 1.19 0.19
CA GLN A 75 -23.82 1.15 1.43
C GLN A 75 -23.62 2.55 2.03
N PRO A 76 -23.65 2.69 3.37
CA PRO A 76 -23.27 3.93 4.04
C PRO A 76 -21.84 4.37 3.69
N LYS A 77 -21.60 5.69 3.65
CA LYS A 77 -20.31 6.31 3.31
C LYS A 77 -19.82 7.19 4.48
N PRO A 78 -18.50 7.35 4.69
CA PRO A 78 -17.40 6.69 3.96
C PRO A 78 -17.31 5.20 4.31
N MET A 79 -16.91 4.39 3.33
CA MET A 79 -16.76 2.93 3.47
C MET A 79 -15.32 2.48 3.18
N GLY A 80 -14.86 1.47 3.91
CA GLY A 80 -13.56 0.82 3.69
C GLY A 80 -13.76 -0.60 3.21
N ILE A 81 -13.21 -0.95 2.05
CA ILE A 81 -13.31 -2.28 1.44
C ILE A 81 -11.97 -2.98 1.50
N LEU A 82 -11.92 -4.12 2.17
CA LEU A 82 -10.82 -5.08 2.06
C LEU A 82 -11.10 -6.03 0.88
N ALA A 83 -10.32 -5.90 -0.19
CA ALA A 83 -10.32 -6.82 -1.31
C ALA A 83 -9.46 -8.07 -1.00
N MET A 84 -9.86 -9.23 -1.51
CA MET A 84 -9.18 -10.51 -1.20
C MET A 84 -7.87 -10.74 -1.96
N ASP A 85 -7.68 -10.00 -3.04
CA ASP A 85 -6.44 -9.86 -3.80
C ASP A 85 -6.48 -8.52 -4.56
N ASP A 86 -5.34 -8.11 -5.11
CA ASP A 86 -5.23 -6.83 -5.81
C ASP A 86 -6.08 -6.78 -7.09
N SER A 87 -6.30 -7.92 -7.74
CA SER A 87 -7.23 -8.01 -8.89
C SER A 87 -8.66 -7.66 -8.50
N THR A 88 -9.11 -8.14 -7.33
CA THR A 88 -10.39 -7.76 -6.74
C THR A 88 -10.40 -6.29 -6.35
N GLY A 89 -9.29 -5.76 -5.84
CA GLY A 89 -9.15 -4.33 -5.52
C GLY A 89 -9.35 -3.44 -6.74
N ARG A 90 -8.68 -3.76 -7.85
CA ARG A 90 -8.86 -3.08 -9.15
C ARG A 90 -10.30 -3.15 -9.65
N TYR A 91 -10.91 -4.33 -9.58
CA TYR A 91 -12.32 -4.53 -9.94
C TYR A 91 -13.26 -3.63 -9.12
N VAL A 92 -13.03 -3.50 -7.82
CA VAL A 92 -13.83 -2.62 -6.94
C VAL A 92 -13.61 -1.15 -7.29
N ILE A 93 -12.38 -0.72 -7.57
CA ILE A 93 -12.09 0.65 -8.01
C ILE A 93 -12.86 0.98 -9.30
N GLU A 94 -12.85 0.08 -10.28
CA GLU A 94 -13.62 0.26 -11.51
C GLU A 94 -15.13 0.30 -11.24
N ALA A 95 -15.62 -0.50 -10.31
CA ALA A 95 -17.03 -0.48 -9.92
C ALA A 95 -17.43 0.85 -9.25
N CYS A 96 -16.55 1.42 -8.42
CA CYS A 96 -16.73 2.76 -7.85
C CYS A 96 -16.79 3.82 -8.95
N ARG A 97 -15.88 3.75 -9.94
CA ARG A 97 -15.87 4.67 -11.09
C ARG A 97 -17.20 4.61 -11.87
N LEU A 98 -17.69 3.41 -12.19
CA LEU A 98 -18.97 3.20 -12.87
C LEU A 98 -20.17 3.61 -12.00
N ALA A 99 -20.04 3.54 -10.67
CA ALA A 99 -21.05 4.01 -9.73
C ALA A 99 -21.05 5.54 -9.54
N GLY A 100 -20.02 6.25 -10.00
CA GLY A 100 -19.82 7.67 -9.73
C GLY A 100 -19.36 7.96 -8.29
N LEU A 101 -18.75 6.97 -7.63
CA LEU A 101 -18.21 7.08 -6.27
C LEU A 101 -16.72 7.40 -6.31
N ARG A 102 -16.27 8.29 -5.43
CA ARG A 102 -14.87 8.70 -5.33
C ARG A 102 -14.09 7.72 -4.46
N VAL A 103 -12.91 7.36 -4.93
CA VAL A 103 -11.92 6.59 -4.20
C VAL A 103 -10.75 7.53 -3.89
N PRO A 104 -10.34 7.73 -2.61
CA PRO A 104 -10.79 7.02 -1.42
C PRO A 104 -11.98 7.66 -0.67
N ASP A 105 -12.42 8.87 -1.02
CA ASP A 105 -13.34 9.69 -0.21
C ASP A 105 -14.67 9.01 0.16
N ASP A 106 -15.33 8.41 -0.82
CA ASP A 106 -16.59 7.71 -0.58
C ASP A 106 -16.30 6.24 -0.25
N VAL A 107 -15.34 5.63 -0.96
CA VAL A 107 -14.93 4.24 -0.78
C VAL A 107 -13.41 4.12 -0.80
N ALA A 108 -12.80 3.84 0.35
CA ALA A 108 -11.40 3.46 0.44
C ALA A 108 -11.26 1.97 0.11
N VAL A 109 -10.30 1.61 -0.75
CA VAL A 109 -10.11 0.23 -1.24
C VAL A 109 -8.71 -0.24 -0.89
N LEU A 110 -8.60 -1.28 -0.07
CA LEU A 110 -7.34 -1.93 0.33
C LEU A 110 -7.24 -3.31 -0.32
N GLY A 111 -6.21 -3.50 -1.14
CA GLY A 111 -5.85 -4.76 -1.77
C GLY A 111 -5.10 -5.73 -0.84
N HIS A 112 -4.72 -6.87 -1.42
CA HIS A 112 -3.98 -7.93 -0.76
C HIS A 112 -3.03 -8.58 -1.76
N ASP A 113 -1.80 -8.87 -1.34
CA ASP A 113 -0.68 -9.49 -2.07
C ASP A 113 0.42 -8.50 -2.51
N ASN A 114 0.06 -7.25 -2.78
CA ASN A 114 0.92 -6.20 -3.35
C ASN A 114 1.61 -6.64 -4.65
N ASP A 115 0.81 -7.07 -5.63
CA ASP A 115 1.19 -7.14 -7.04
C ASP A 115 1.46 -5.71 -7.53
N GLN A 116 2.73 -5.29 -7.39
CA GLN A 116 3.13 -3.90 -7.55
C GLN A 116 2.76 -3.31 -8.93
N PRO A 117 3.04 -3.99 -10.07
CA PRO A 117 2.59 -3.51 -11.37
C PRO A 117 1.07 -3.24 -11.38
N LEU A 118 0.25 -4.21 -10.98
CA LEU A 118 -1.20 -4.05 -10.98
C LEU A 118 -1.64 -2.89 -10.07
N CYS A 119 -1.06 -2.80 -8.88
CA CYS A 119 -1.38 -1.76 -7.92
C CYS A 119 -1.04 -0.35 -8.43
N GLU A 120 0.09 -0.19 -9.11
CA GLU A 120 0.56 1.10 -9.64
C GLU A 120 -0.22 1.56 -10.86
N PHE A 121 -0.76 0.63 -11.67
CA PHE A 121 -1.58 0.94 -12.85
C PHE A 121 -3.07 1.12 -12.56
N CYS A 122 -3.52 0.90 -11.33
CA CYS A 122 -4.89 1.27 -10.95
C CYS A 122 -5.06 2.79 -10.95
N ASP A 123 -6.26 3.26 -11.28
CA ASP A 123 -6.64 4.67 -11.18
C ASP A 123 -7.85 4.84 -10.25
N PRO A 124 -7.64 5.27 -8.98
CA PRO A 124 -6.36 5.65 -8.37
C PRO A 124 -5.46 4.44 -8.00
N PRO A 125 -4.14 4.63 -7.81
CA PRO A 125 -3.23 3.55 -7.41
C PRO A 125 -3.66 2.84 -6.12
N LEU A 126 -3.63 1.50 -6.15
CA LEU A 126 -4.22 0.62 -5.13
C LEU A 126 -3.26 0.41 -3.94
N SER A 127 -3.65 0.83 -2.74
CA SER A 127 -3.02 0.42 -1.50
C SER A 127 -3.17 -1.08 -1.31
N SER A 128 -2.15 -1.77 -0.80
CA SER A 128 -2.22 -3.22 -0.63
C SER A 128 -1.42 -3.72 0.57
N ILE A 129 -1.86 -4.84 1.16
CA ILE A 129 -1.09 -5.58 2.17
C ILE A 129 0.02 -6.35 1.47
N ALA A 130 1.27 -5.98 1.73
CA ALA A 130 2.44 -6.68 1.22
C ALA A 130 2.66 -7.99 1.99
N MET A 131 2.53 -9.11 1.29
CA MET A 131 2.83 -10.44 1.82
C MET A 131 4.33 -10.72 1.70
N ASP A 132 4.90 -11.43 2.69
CA ASP A 132 6.30 -11.88 2.61
C ASP A 132 6.41 -13.15 1.74
N GLN A 133 6.13 -13.01 0.44
CA GLN A 133 6.06 -14.13 -0.51
C GLN A 133 7.40 -14.88 -0.60
N ARG A 134 8.52 -14.16 -0.50
CA ARG A 134 9.87 -14.73 -0.49
C ARG A 134 10.05 -15.65 0.72
N ARG A 135 9.69 -15.18 1.92
CA ARG A 135 9.78 -16.02 3.13
C ARG A 135 8.79 -17.18 3.10
N ILE A 136 7.59 -17.00 2.55
CA ILE A 136 6.64 -18.10 2.32
C ILE A 136 7.29 -19.19 1.46
N GLY A 137 7.90 -18.83 0.33
CA GLY A 137 8.60 -19.78 -0.52
C GLY A 137 9.79 -20.45 0.17
N TYR A 138 10.60 -19.67 0.89
CA TYR A 138 11.75 -20.18 1.63
C TYR A 138 11.35 -21.19 2.71
N GLU A 139 10.37 -20.84 3.54
CA GLU A 139 9.87 -21.72 4.62
C GLU A 139 9.22 -22.97 4.06
N ALA A 140 8.51 -22.87 2.92
CA ALA A 140 7.93 -24.02 2.24
C ALA A 140 9.02 -24.99 1.73
N ALA A 141 10.06 -24.47 1.07
CA ALA A 141 11.18 -25.27 0.58
C ALA A 141 11.97 -25.90 1.73
N ARG A 142 12.21 -25.16 2.81
CA ARG A 142 12.88 -25.65 4.02
C ARG A 142 12.09 -26.77 4.70
N LEU A 143 10.78 -26.63 4.80
CA LEU A 143 9.92 -27.68 5.36
C LEU A 143 9.92 -28.92 4.46
N LEU A 144 9.88 -28.75 3.13
CA LEU A 144 9.97 -29.86 2.19
C LEU A 144 11.29 -30.64 2.35
N ASP A 145 12.42 -29.94 2.48
CA ASP A 145 13.73 -30.57 2.72
C ASP A 145 13.73 -31.42 4.02
N GLN A 146 13.17 -30.88 5.11
CA GLN A 146 13.02 -31.63 6.37
C GLN A 146 12.18 -32.90 6.21
N LEU A 147 11.08 -32.81 5.46
CA LEU A 147 10.21 -33.96 5.17
C LEU A 147 10.93 -35.02 4.34
N LEU A 148 11.73 -34.60 3.34
CA LEU A 148 12.54 -35.52 2.53
C LEU A 148 13.63 -36.23 3.36
N GLN A 149 14.09 -35.61 4.45
CA GLN A 149 15.00 -36.20 5.44
C GLN A 149 14.29 -37.09 6.47
N GLY A 150 12.98 -37.33 6.33
CA GLY A 150 12.20 -38.20 7.21
C GLY A 150 11.73 -37.54 8.52
N GLN A 151 11.85 -36.22 8.64
CA GLN A 151 11.30 -35.49 9.79
C GLN A 151 9.76 -35.43 9.68
N SER A 152 9.08 -35.33 10.82
CA SER A 152 7.62 -35.17 10.84
C SER A 152 7.20 -33.72 10.56
N PRO A 153 6.08 -33.48 9.86
CA PRO A 153 5.57 -32.14 9.67
C PRO A 153 5.17 -31.50 11.02
N PRO A 154 5.22 -30.16 11.13
CA PRO A 154 4.75 -29.48 12.32
C PRO A 154 3.25 -29.74 12.54
N ALA A 155 2.84 -29.89 13.80
CA ALA A 155 1.45 -30.14 14.17
C ALA A 155 0.51 -28.97 13.83
N GLN A 156 1.06 -27.77 13.67
CA GLN A 156 0.33 -26.57 13.27
C GLN A 156 1.00 -25.92 12.06
N PRO A 157 0.22 -25.25 11.18
CA PRO A 157 0.80 -24.54 10.05
C PRO A 157 1.73 -23.42 10.49
N ILE A 158 2.88 -23.29 9.82
CA ILE A 158 3.79 -22.14 10.01
C ILE A 158 3.08 -20.88 9.50
N ARG A 159 2.93 -19.88 10.37
CA ARG A 159 2.30 -18.59 10.04
C ARG A 159 3.37 -17.54 9.80
N ILE A 160 3.37 -16.94 8.62
CA ILE A 160 4.31 -15.87 8.26
C ILE A 160 3.55 -14.55 8.26
N PRO A 161 3.98 -13.54 9.04
CA PRO A 161 3.33 -12.25 9.05
C PRO A 161 3.56 -11.51 7.71
N PRO A 162 2.58 -10.69 7.26
CA PRO A 162 2.83 -9.78 6.15
C PRO A 162 3.88 -8.73 6.52
N LEU A 163 4.53 -8.15 5.50
CA LEU A 163 5.54 -7.11 5.64
C LEU A 163 4.95 -5.77 6.10
N GLY A 164 3.67 -5.52 5.80
CA GLY A 164 2.97 -4.30 6.17
C GLY A 164 1.94 -3.89 5.12
N ILE A 165 1.48 -2.65 5.20
CA ILE A 165 0.62 -2.03 4.19
C ILE A 165 1.45 -1.05 3.38
N ILE A 166 1.36 -1.18 2.05
CA ILE A 166 1.88 -0.20 1.11
C ILE A 166 0.74 0.75 0.79
N THR A 167 0.71 1.90 1.46
CA THR A 167 -0.31 2.93 1.25
C THR A 167 -0.09 3.63 -0.08
N ARG A 168 -1.15 3.69 -0.89
CA ARG A 168 -1.29 4.46 -2.12
C ARG A 168 -2.61 5.25 -2.07
N ALA A 169 -2.94 5.90 -3.17
CA ALA A 169 -4.08 6.82 -3.24
C ALA A 169 -5.43 6.16 -2.91
N SER A 170 -5.62 4.86 -3.15
CA SER A 170 -6.93 4.21 -2.95
C SER A 170 -7.40 4.09 -1.50
N THR A 171 -6.54 4.33 -0.51
CA THR A 171 -6.94 4.42 0.92
C THR A 171 -6.42 5.68 1.58
N ASP A 172 -5.90 6.62 0.81
CA ASP A 172 -5.28 7.82 1.36
C ASP A 172 -6.36 8.86 1.70
N VAL A 173 -7.24 8.51 2.65
CA VAL A 173 -8.38 9.35 3.06
C VAL A 173 -7.93 10.70 3.64
N GLN A 174 -6.68 10.76 4.13
CA GLN A 174 -6.05 12.01 4.56
C GLN A 174 -5.53 12.87 3.40
N HIS A 175 -5.47 12.34 2.17
CA HIS A 175 -5.18 13.09 0.96
C HIS A 175 -6.46 13.51 0.22
N ASN A 176 -7.41 14.12 0.93
CA ASN A 176 -8.18 15.22 0.34
C ASN A 176 -7.26 16.47 0.28
N GLU A 177 -6.12 16.28 -0.36
CA GLU A 177 -5.14 17.30 -0.58
C GLU A 177 -5.63 18.19 -1.70
N ASP A 178 -5.51 19.50 -1.48
CA ASP A 178 -5.62 20.49 -2.55
C ASP A 178 -4.99 19.92 -3.84
N PRO A 179 -5.69 19.94 -4.99
CA PRO A 179 -5.22 19.30 -6.23
C PRO A 179 -3.78 19.66 -6.61
N LEU A 180 -3.31 20.85 -6.23
CA LEU A 180 -1.94 21.29 -6.45
C LEU A 180 -0.94 20.56 -5.55
N VAL A 181 -1.31 20.26 -4.31
CA VAL A 181 -0.49 19.48 -3.36
C VAL A 181 -0.42 18.02 -3.82
N SER A 182 -1.56 17.44 -4.24
CA SER A 182 -1.61 16.10 -4.82
C SER A 182 -0.72 15.99 -6.07
N TYR A 183 -0.84 16.94 -7.00
CA TYR A 183 0.02 17.01 -8.18
C TYR A 183 1.50 17.11 -7.80
N ALA A 184 1.84 18.01 -6.87
CA ALA A 184 3.19 18.19 -6.39
C ALA A 184 3.77 16.89 -5.81
N MET A 185 2.97 16.13 -5.07
CA MET A 185 3.40 14.91 -4.40
C MET A 185 3.54 13.73 -5.35
N ASN A 186 2.68 13.63 -6.36
CA ASN A 186 2.87 12.70 -7.47
C ASN A 186 4.16 13.03 -8.23
N PHE A 187 4.41 14.30 -8.53
CA PHE A 187 5.65 14.72 -9.18
C PHE A 187 6.89 14.36 -8.35
N ILE A 188 6.87 14.61 -7.03
CA ILE A 188 7.95 14.25 -6.11
C ILE A 188 8.21 12.74 -6.11
N ARG A 189 7.14 11.91 -6.01
CA ARG A 189 7.26 10.45 -5.97
C ARG A 189 7.84 9.89 -7.27
N SER A 190 7.37 10.37 -8.43
CA SER A 190 7.79 9.86 -9.73
C SER A 190 9.22 10.25 -10.12
N HIS A 191 9.74 11.37 -9.60
CA HIS A 191 11.07 11.90 -9.96
C HIS A 191 12.08 11.86 -8.80
N ILE A 192 11.79 11.10 -7.74
CA ILE A 192 12.67 11.10 -6.55
C ILE A 192 14.06 10.54 -6.88
N ALA A 193 14.15 9.56 -7.77
CA ALA A 193 15.39 8.93 -8.23
C ALA A 193 16.26 9.86 -9.08
N GLU A 194 15.68 10.93 -9.65
CA GLU A 194 16.38 11.92 -10.48
C GLU A 194 16.91 13.11 -9.67
N GLY A 195 16.66 13.15 -8.36
CA GLY A 195 17.10 14.25 -7.50
C GLY A 195 16.18 15.47 -7.54
N VAL A 196 14.88 15.28 -7.28
CA VAL A 196 13.89 16.38 -7.26
C VAL A 196 14.21 17.47 -6.22
N THR A 197 14.03 18.73 -6.62
CA THR A 197 14.22 19.94 -5.79
C THR A 197 12.89 20.70 -5.61
N PRO A 198 12.72 21.48 -4.52
CA PRO A 198 11.52 22.28 -4.32
C PRO A 198 11.21 23.22 -5.49
N THR A 199 12.25 23.79 -6.12
CA THR A 199 12.13 24.68 -7.28
C THR A 199 11.57 23.95 -8.50
N GLN A 200 11.96 22.70 -8.75
CA GLN A 200 11.38 21.89 -9.83
C GLN A 200 9.91 21.59 -9.55
N VAL A 201 9.56 21.21 -8.32
CA VAL A 201 8.15 20.98 -7.94
C VAL A 201 7.31 22.23 -8.20
N MET A 202 7.78 23.39 -7.76
CA MET A 202 7.06 24.66 -7.93
C MET A 202 6.92 25.10 -9.39
N ARG A 203 7.82 24.70 -10.29
CA ARG A 203 7.72 25.01 -11.73
C ARG A 203 6.74 24.10 -12.48
N GLN A 204 6.56 22.87 -12.00
CA GLN A 204 5.77 21.86 -12.70
C GLN A 204 4.29 21.89 -12.30
N VAL A 205 3.97 22.41 -11.12
CA VAL A 205 2.60 22.55 -10.64
C VAL A 205 1.98 23.81 -11.27
N PRO A 206 0.72 23.78 -11.74
CA PRO A 206 0.05 24.93 -12.35
C PRO A 206 -0.42 25.97 -11.30
N ALA A 207 0.52 26.48 -10.49
CA ALA A 207 0.28 27.48 -9.46
C ALA A 207 1.54 28.31 -9.17
N SER A 208 1.37 29.49 -8.58
CA SER A 208 2.52 30.27 -8.11
C SER A 208 3.22 29.56 -6.94
N ALA A 209 4.53 29.77 -6.81
CA ALA A 209 5.34 29.24 -5.70
C ALA A 209 4.76 29.57 -4.32
N SER A 210 4.28 30.79 -4.12
CA SER A 210 3.65 31.23 -2.88
C SER A 210 2.33 30.52 -2.60
N THR A 211 1.50 30.31 -3.63
CA THR A 211 0.25 29.55 -3.52
C THR A 211 0.54 28.11 -3.14
N LEU A 212 1.45 27.45 -3.87
CA LEU A 212 1.78 26.05 -3.60
C LEU A 212 2.36 25.88 -2.20
N GLN A 213 3.30 26.73 -1.78
CA GLN A 213 3.87 26.65 -0.42
C GLN A 213 2.82 26.86 0.67
N ARG A 214 1.89 27.81 0.49
CA ARG A 214 0.78 28.03 1.42
C ARG A 214 -0.11 26.79 1.50
N ARG A 215 -0.58 26.27 0.35
CA ARG A 215 -1.42 25.07 0.27
C ARG A 215 -0.73 23.86 0.88
N PHE A 216 0.56 23.68 0.62
CA PHE A 216 1.33 22.57 1.19
C PHE A 216 1.38 22.65 2.72
N ARG A 217 1.58 23.84 3.29
CA ARG A 217 1.53 24.03 4.75
C ARG A 217 0.12 23.82 5.32
N GLU A 218 -0.91 24.30 4.62
CA GLU A 218 -2.32 24.15 5.04
C GLU A 218 -2.76 22.68 5.07
N HIS A 219 -2.43 21.90 4.04
CA HIS A 219 -2.93 20.54 3.87
C HIS A 219 -1.98 19.45 4.39
N ARG A 220 -0.67 19.70 4.47
CA ARG A 220 0.33 18.69 4.92
C ARG A 220 1.04 19.06 6.22
N HIS A 221 0.80 20.25 6.75
CA HIS A 221 1.51 20.80 7.91
C HIS A 221 3.04 20.78 7.80
N GLN A 222 3.58 20.76 6.58
CA GLN A 222 5.01 20.72 6.32
C GLN A 222 5.39 21.50 5.05
N THR A 223 6.68 21.66 4.81
CA THR A 223 7.20 22.30 3.60
C THR A 223 7.40 21.27 2.48
N ILE A 224 7.42 21.74 1.23
CA ILE A 224 7.75 20.91 0.06
C ILE A 224 9.13 20.24 0.25
N GLY A 225 10.12 20.97 0.77
CA GLY A 225 11.45 20.43 1.02
C GLY A 225 11.45 19.29 2.05
N HIS A 226 10.63 19.41 3.11
CA HIS A 226 10.48 18.34 4.08
C HIS A 226 9.80 17.11 3.49
N ALA A 227 8.77 17.29 2.64
CA ALA A 227 8.12 16.19 1.95
C ALA A 227 9.05 15.46 0.99
N ILE A 228 9.87 16.20 0.22
CA ILE A 228 10.92 15.62 -0.63
C ILE A 228 11.87 14.78 0.21
N HIS A 229 12.32 15.31 1.35
CA HIS A 229 13.21 14.58 2.25
C HIS A 229 12.56 13.28 2.75
N GLN A 230 11.32 13.33 3.22
CA GLN A 230 10.60 12.13 3.68
C GLN A 230 10.44 11.07 2.58
N VAL A 231 9.98 11.45 1.38
CA VAL A 231 9.83 10.53 0.25
C VAL A 231 11.19 9.95 -0.16
N ARG A 232 12.27 10.74 -0.10
CA ARG A 232 13.63 10.28 -0.34
C ARG A 232 14.07 9.22 0.68
N GLN A 233 13.79 9.43 1.97
CA GLN A 233 14.12 8.43 3.00
C GLN A 233 13.37 7.12 2.79
N GLN A 234 12.06 7.18 2.50
CA GLN A 234 11.25 5.99 2.20
C GLN A 234 11.74 5.25 0.95
N TRP A 235 12.25 5.98 -0.04
CA TRP A 235 12.84 5.39 -1.23
C TRP A 235 14.19 4.72 -0.92
N ILE A 236 15.06 5.37 -0.12
CA ILE A 236 16.31 4.76 0.36
C ILE A 236 16.04 3.49 1.15
N GLU A 237 15.10 3.49 2.09
CA GLU A 237 14.73 2.31 2.89
C GLU A 237 14.34 1.14 1.98
N ARG A 238 13.51 1.40 0.95
CA ARG A 238 13.14 0.40 -0.05
C ARG A 238 14.36 -0.14 -0.79
N LEU A 239 15.26 0.73 -1.25
CA LEU A 239 16.50 0.30 -1.91
C LEU A 239 17.40 -0.52 -0.97
N LEU A 240 17.47 -0.18 0.32
CA LEU A 240 18.26 -0.93 1.27
C LEU A 240 17.72 -2.34 1.52
N ILE A 241 16.39 -2.53 1.40
CA ILE A 241 15.71 -3.81 1.64
C ILE A 241 15.65 -4.67 0.39
N GLN A 242 15.39 -4.07 -0.78
CA GLN A 242 15.02 -4.79 -2.01
C GLN A 242 16.18 -4.95 -3.00
N ASP A 243 17.28 -4.20 -2.82
CA ASP A 243 18.33 -4.08 -3.82
C ASP A 243 19.71 -4.51 -3.28
N ASP A 244 20.41 -5.33 -4.09
CA ASP A 244 21.75 -5.83 -3.79
C ASP A 244 22.86 -4.80 -4.10
N ARG A 245 22.51 -3.63 -4.67
CA ARG A 245 23.46 -2.54 -4.95
C ARG A 245 24.22 -2.11 -3.69
N SER A 246 25.44 -1.62 -3.92
CA SER A 246 26.30 -1.13 -2.84
C SER A 246 25.72 0.13 -2.19
N LEU A 247 26.05 0.37 -0.92
CA LEU A 247 25.66 1.60 -0.22
C LEU A 247 26.17 2.87 -0.93
N THR A 248 27.31 2.78 -1.63
CA THR A 248 27.85 3.88 -2.43
C THR A 248 26.96 4.24 -3.62
N GLN A 249 26.42 3.23 -4.32
CA GLN A 249 25.49 3.45 -5.44
C GLN A 249 24.17 4.03 -4.94
N ILE A 250 23.59 3.47 -3.87
CA ILE A 250 22.36 3.99 -3.28
C ILE A 250 22.55 5.43 -2.79
N ALA A 251 23.69 5.76 -2.18
CA ALA A 251 24.00 7.12 -1.77
C ALA A 251 24.05 8.07 -2.97
N ALA A 252 24.71 7.67 -4.06
CA ALA A 252 24.80 8.47 -5.28
C ALA A 252 23.41 8.72 -5.90
N ASP A 253 22.58 7.67 -6.02
CA ASP A 253 21.23 7.79 -6.57
C ASP A 253 20.30 8.61 -5.66
N ALA A 254 20.54 8.61 -4.34
CA ALA A 254 19.87 9.48 -3.38
C ALA A 254 20.38 10.93 -3.37
N GLY A 255 21.33 11.27 -4.25
CA GLY A 255 21.87 12.62 -4.41
C GLY A 255 22.95 12.98 -3.40
N TYR A 256 23.58 12.01 -2.74
CA TYR A 256 24.71 12.25 -1.85
C TYR A 256 26.04 12.20 -2.61
N GLN A 257 26.84 13.27 -2.47
CA GLN A 257 28.19 13.31 -3.03
C GLN A 257 29.17 12.39 -2.28
N HIS A 258 28.90 12.11 -0.99
CA HIS A 258 29.79 11.35 -0.12
C HIS A 258 29.00 10.34 0.72
N LEU A 259 29.47 9.08 0.72
CA LEU A 259 28.89 7.98 1.50
C LEU A 259 28.85 8.27 3.02
N SER A 260 29.87 8.97 3.54
CA SER A 260 29.94 9.35 4.95
C SER A 260 28.80 10.30 5.36
N GLN A 261 28.36 11.18 4.46
CA GLN A 261 27.22 12.06 4.70
C GLN A 261 25.92 11.27 4.71
N PHE A 262 25.72 10.39 3.72
CA PHE A 262 24.57 9.48 3.66
C PHE A 262 24.42 8.65 4.93
N CYS A 263 25.51 8.00 5.38
CA CYS A 263 25.48 7.16 6.58
C CYS A 263 25.15 7.96 7.85
N ARG A 264 25.66 9.20 7.99
CA ARG A 264 25.34 10.06 9.13
C ARG A 264 23.87 10.47 9.12
N ASP A 265 23.37 10.95 7.99
CA ASP A 265 22.00 11.44 7.88
C ASP A 265 20.99 10.31 8.07
N PHE A 266 21.25 9.14 7.48
CA PHE A 266 20.42 7.96 7.67
C PHE A 266 20.43 7.51 9.14
N LYS A 267 21.60 7.46 9.79
CA LYS A 267 21.68 7.10 11.21
C LYS A 267 20.97 8.11 12.10
N HIS A 268 21.03 9.39 11.77
CA HIS A 268 20.33 10.42 12.52
C HIS A 268 18.81 10.27 12.40
N ALA A 269 18.31 9.93 11.20
CA ALA A 269 16.88 9.73 10.96
C ALA A 269 16.34 8.41 11.57
N HIS A 270 17.11 7.32 11.48
CA HIS A 270 16.63 5.96 11.76
C HIS A 270 17.21 5.32 13.02
N GLY A 271 18.14 5.99 13.71
CA GLY A 271 18.84 5.50 14.89
C GLY A 271 19.89 4.41 14.63
N ILE A 272 19.91 3.81 13.43
CA ILE A 272 20.85 2.76 13.02
C ILE A 272 21.50 3.08 11.68
N THR A 273 22.68 2.50 11.41
CA THR A 273 23.38 2.73 10.14
C THR A 273 22.65 2.06 8.96
N PRO A 274 22.83 2.54 7.71
CA PRO A 274 22.25 1.89 6.53
C PRO A 274 22.63 0.41 6.41
N SER A 275 23.85 0.04 6.79
CA SER A 275 24.30 -1.36 6.78
C SER A 275 23.57 -2.20 7.82
N ALA A 276 23.41 -1.69 9.05
CA ALA A 276 22.67 -2.39 10.10
C ALA A 276 21.16 -2.46 9.77
N PHE A 277 20.62 -1.44 9.13
CA PHE A 277 19.24 -1.44 8.61
C PHE A 277 19.08 -2.51 7.55
N ARG A 278 20.00 -2.56 6.57
CA ARG A 278 20.05 -3.63 5.57
C ARG A 278 20.19 -5.00 6.21
N GLU A 279 21.12 -5.24 7.12
CA GLU A 279 21.25 -6.56 7.77
C GLU A 279 20.01 -6.97 8.56
N LYS A 280 19.33 -6.01 9.19
CA LYS A 280 18.13 -6.26 9.99
C LYS A 280 16.88 -6.52 9.15
N PHE A 281 16.76 -5.84 8.01
CA PHE A 281 15.52 -5.81 7.22
C PHE A 281 15.67 -6.40 5.80
N ALA A 282 16.86 -6.40 5.23
CA ALA A 282 17.20 -7.13 4.01
C ALA A 282 17.65 -8.55 4.38
N GLN A 283 16.78 -9.53 4.16
CA GLN A 283 17.12 -10.93 4.40
C GLN A 283 18.08 -11.42 3.31
N ARG A 284 19.32 -11.73 3.70
CA ARG A 284 20.12 -12.75 3.00
C ARG A 284 19.50 -14.12 3.28
#